data_AF-A0A4Q9EG39-F1
#
_entry.id   AF-A0A4Q9EG39-F1
#
_cell.length_a   1.000
_cell.length_b   1.000
_cell.length_c   1.000
_cell.angle_alpha   90.00
_cell.angle_beta   90.00
_cell.angle_gamma   90.00
#
_symmetry.space_group_name_H-M   'P 1'
#
loop_
_entity.id
_entity.type
_entity.pdbx_description
1 polymer ?
#
loop_
_entity_poly.entity_id
_entity_poly.type
_entity_poly.pdbx_seq_one_letter_code
_entity_poly.pdbx_strand_id
1 'polypeptide(L)'
;MKVQKLLLVSVVAGLIAGCTSSAERMAKCEAQGVSKDACYIAEQNRINTINAAAEKQALENAQQQYGQATHKAVVKTGYGVTVKRGADGIVTVNGKPAALDEKNADASVYSQGIYQVIFYTKGKVALMENRQFKGYLK
;
A
#
# COMPACT_ATOMS: atom_id res chain seq x y z
N MET A 1 22.99 -44.71 -4.50
CA MET A 1 22.50 -43.68 -5.46
C MET A 1 22.42 -42.33 -4.73
N LYS A 2 23.25 -41.35 -5.11
CA LYS A 2 23.38 -40.04 -4.41
C LYS A 2 23.52 -38.87 -5.39
N VAL A 3 22.82 -38.95 -6.53
CA VAL A 3 22.94 -37.99 -7.64
C VAL A 3 21.79 -36.96 -7.65
N GLN A 4 20.82 -37.09 -6.74
CA GLN A 4 19.55 -36.36 -6.81
C GLN A 4 19.60 -34.92 -6.24
N LYS A 5 20.69 -34.51 -5.58
CA LYS A 5 20.81 -33.18 -4.96
C LYS A 5 21.58 -32.16 -5.81
N LEU A 6 22.21 -32.58 -6.89
CA LEU A 6 23.05 -31.69 -7.71
C LEU A 6 22.30 -30.98 -8.85
N LEU A 7 21.07 -31.40 -9.18
CA LEU A 7 20.29 -30.80 -10.26
C LEU A 7 19.46 -29.57 -9.87
N LEU A 8 19.29 -29.29 -8.58
CA LEU A 8 18.42 -28.18 -8.12
C LEU A 8 19.13 -26.81 -8.06
N VAL A 9 20.46 -26.77 -8.14
CA VAL A 9 21.23 -25.51 -8.01
C VAL A 9 21.34 -24.76 -9.35
N SER A 10 21.13 -25.43 -10.49
CA SER A 10 21.31 -24.81 -11.81
C SER A 10 20.14 -23.93 -12.29
N VAL A 11 18.97 -24.00 -11.65
CA VAL A 11 17.79 -23.23 -12.08
C VAL A 11 17.80 -21.78 -11.57
N VAL A 12 18.51 -21.49 -10.48
CA VAL A 12 18.57 -20.14 -9.87
C VAL A 12 19.50 -19.20 -10.65
N ALA A 13 20.47 -19.73 -11.40
CA ALA A 13 21.40 -18.91 -12.19
C ALA A 13 20.77 -18.27 -13.45
N GLY A 14 19.56 -18.70 -13.85
CA GLY A 14 18.89 -18.21 -15.06
C GLY A 14 18.07 -16.91 -14.89
N LEU A 15 17.84 -16.44 -13.65
CA LEU A 15 16.93 -15.32 -13.38
C LEU A 15 17.62 -13.94 -13.36
N ILE A 16 18.92 -13.87 -13.61
CA ILE A 16 19.69 -12.61 -13.55
C ILE A 16 19.82 -11.92 -14.92
N ALA A 17 19.24 -12.48 -16.00
CA ALA A 17 19.31 -11.91 -17.34
C ALA A 17 18.23 -10.83 -17.65
N GLY A 18 17.61 -10.24 -16.62
CA GLY A 18 16.42 -9.37 -16.79
C GLY A 18 16.63 -7.86 -16.69
N CYS A 19 17.71 -7.38 -16.08
CA CYS A 19 17.95 -5.95 -15.88
C CYS A 19 18.66 -5.32 -17.10
N THR A 20 18.05 -5.39 -18.28
CA THR A 20 18.59 -4.65 -19.44
C THR A 20 18.41 -3.16 -19.21
N SER A 21 19.49 -2.40 -19.26
CA SER A 21 19.43 -0.94 -19.18
C SER A 21 18.79 -0.36 -20.45
N SER A 22 18.26 0.87 -20.39
CA SER A 22 17.71 1.54 -21.58
C SER A 22 18.72 1.64 -22.73
N ALA A 23 20.01 1.79 -22.39
CA ALA A 23 21.10 1.82 -23.36
C ALA A 23 21.28 0.47 -24.09
N GLU A 24 21.22 -0.66 -23.38
CA GLU A 24 21.34 -1.99 -24.01
C GLU A 24 20.17 -2.31 -24.93
N ARG A 25 18.95 -1.85 -24.60
CA ARG A 25 17.78 -2.05 -25.45
C ARG A 25 17.87 -1.25 -26.74
N MET A 26 18.35 -0.01 -26.66
CA MET A 26 18.60 0.81 -27.84
C MET A 26 19.69 0.20 -28.72
N ALA A 27 20.80 -0.25 -28.12
CA ALA A 27 21.89 -0.90 -28.85
C ALA A 27 21.47 -2.20 -29.57
N LYS A 28 20.63 -3.03 -28.92
CA LYS A 28 20.07 -4.23 -29.57
C LYS A 28 19.11 -3.90 -30.69
N CYS A 29 18.29 -2.85 -30.53
CA CYS A 29 17.34 -2.42 -31.55
C CYS A 29 18.06 -1.85 -32.78
N GLU A 30 19.12 -1.05 -32.59
CA GLU A 30 19.99 -0.58 -33.67
C GLU A 30 20.74 -1.75 -34.34
N ALA A 31 21.24 -2.73 -33.57
CA ALA A 31 21.92 -3.91 -34.10
C ALA A 31 21.01 -4.83 -34.95
N GLN A 32 19.69 -4.70 -34.82
CA GLN A 32 18.70 -5.38 -35.66
C GLN A 32 18.42 -4.63 -36.97
N GLY A 33 19.14 -3.53 -37.24
CA GLY A 33 18.98 -2.72 -38.45
C GLY A 33 17.78 -1.77 -38.39
N VAL A 34 17.18 -1.58 -37.21
CA VAL A 34 16.08 -0.63 -37.00
C VAL A 34 16.66 0.78 -36.82
N SER A 35 16.01 1.79 -37.39
CA SER A 35 16.47 3.17 -37.27
C SER A 35 16.41 3.67 -35.82
N LYS A 36 17.33 4.58 -35.46
CA LYS A 36 17.38 5.19 -34.13
C LYS A 36 16.03 5.77 -33.68
N ASP A 37 15.34 6.45 -34.59
CA ASP A 37 14.04 7.05 -34.30
C ASP A 37 12.96 6.01 -34.01
N ALA A 38 12.94 4.91 -34.77
CA ALA A 38 12.01 3.80 -34.51
C ALA A 38 12.30 3.11 -33.18
N CYS A 39 13.58 2.92 -32.83
CA CYS A 39 13.98 2.40 -31.53
C CYS A 39 13.61 3.35 -30.38
N TYR A 40 13.74 4.66 -30.58
CA TYR A 40 13.36 5.66 -29.60
C TYR A 40 11.84 5.66 -29.34
N ILE A 41 11.03 5.61 -30.40
CA ILE A 41 9.57 5.54 -30.29
C ILE A 41 9.14 4.24 -29.60
N ALA A 42 9.76 3.10 -29.95
CA ALA A 42 9.48 1.82 -29.32
C ALA A 42 9.77 1.86 -27.81
N GLU A 43 10.89 2.46 -27.42
CA GLU A 43 11.25 2.60 -26.01
C GLU A 43 10.33 3.56 -25.27
N GLN A 44 9.95 4.68 -25.89
CA GLN A 44 8.99 5.62 -25.30
C GLN A 44 7.64 4.95 -25.05
N ASN A 45 7.12 4.19 -26.01
CA ASN A 45 5.90 3.40 -25.84
C ASN A 45 6.02 2.39 -24.70
N ARG A 46 7.19 1.77 -24.55
CA ARG A 46 7.48 0.84 -23.44
C ARG A 46 7.48 1.54 -22.09
N ILE A 47 8.13 2.70 -21.98
CA ILE A 47 8.13 3.50 -20.75
C ILE A 47 6.72 3.97 -20.41
N ASN A 48 5.97 4.45 -21.40
CA ASN A 48 4.59 4.90 -21.21
C ASN A 48 3.68 3.76 -20.72
N THR A 49 3.83 2.55 -21.28
CA THR A 49 3.07 1.37 -20.84
C THR A 49 3.48 0.91 -19.43
N ILE A 50 4.76 0.97 -19.08
CA ILE A 50 5.23 0.69 -17.70
C ILE A 50 4.65 1.70 -16.72
N ASN A 51 4.70 3.00 -17.04
CA ASN A 51 4.17 4.04 -16.18
C ASN A 51 2.66 3.89 -15.99
N ALA A 52 1.90 3.65 -17.06
CA ALA A 52 0.46 3.42 -16.97
C ALA A 52 0.12 2.16 -16.15
N ALA A 53 0.90 1.08 -16.29
CA ALA A 53 0.74 -0.12 -15.47
C ALA A 53 1.08 0.13 -13.99
N ALA A 54 2.15 0.88 -13.72
CA ALA A 54 2.55 1.27 -12.37
C ALA A 54 1.51 2.17 -11.71
N GLU A 55 0.98 3.16 -12.44
CA GLU A 55 -0.11 4.03 -11.98
C GLU A 55 -1.38 3.23 -11.68
N LYS A 56 -1.77 2.33 -12.58
CA LYS A 56 -2.93 1.45 -12.35
C LYS A 56 -2.73 0.59 -11.12
N GLN A 57 -1.56 -0.01 -10.95
CA GLN A 57 -1.27 -0.86 -9.80
C GLN A 57 -1.20 -0.05 -8.50
N ALA A 58 -0.71 1.19 -8.55
CA ALA A 58 -0.77 2.12 -7.42
C ALA A 58 -2.23 2.45 -7.04
N LEU A 59 -3.10 2.68 -8.03
CA LEU A 59 -4.52 2.91 -7.81
C LEU A 59 -5.24 1.68 -7.26
N GLU A 60 -4.95 0.49 -7.76
CA GLU A 60 -5.52 -0.78 -7.26
C GLU A 60 -5.07 -1.05 -5.82
N ASN A 61 -3.79 -0.83 -5.49
CA ASN A 61 -3.29 -0.95 -4.12
C ASN A 61 -3.93 0.08 -3.18
N ALA A 62 -4.08 1.34 -3.64
CA ALA A 62 -4.81 2.35 -2.90
C ALA A 62 -6.28 1.96 -2.72
N GLN A 63 -6.93 1.43 -3.77
CA GLN A 63 -8.28 0.89 -3.67
C GLN A 63 -8.38 -0.33 -2.77
N GLN A 64 -7.36 -1.16 -2.59
CA GLN A 64 -7.41 -2.24 -1.60
C GLN A 64 -7.25 -1.72 -0.18
N GLN A 65 -6.44 -0.67 0.00
CA GLN A 65 -6.27 -0.01 1.29
C GLN A 65 -7.52 0.78 1.72
N TYR A 66 -8.24 1.37 0.77
CA TYR A 66 -9.48 2.14 0.97
C TYR A 66 -10.73 1.43 0.44
N GLY A 67 -10.63 0.13 0.16
CA GLY A 67 -11.60 -0.63 -0.61
C GLY A 67 -12.87 -0.92 0.15
N GLN A 68 -13.88 -0.09 -0.08
CA GLN A 68 -15.33 -0.35 0.04
C GLN A 68 -15.76 -1.18 1.26
N ALA A 69 -15.08 -1.05 2.39
CA ALA A 69 -15.70 -1.39 3.66
C ALA A 69 -16.67 -0.25 3.95
N THR A 70 -17.96 -0.47 3.70
CA THR A 70 -19.03 0.37 4.26
C THR A 70 -18.96 0.23 5.77
N HIS A 71 -18.11 1.06 6.39
CA HIS A 71 -18.01 1.08 7.83
C HIS A 71 -19.31 1.62 8.38
N LYS A 72 -19.87 0.97 9.41
CA LYS A 72 -20.98 1.60 10.14
C LYS A 72 -20.47 2.93 10.66
N ALA A 73 -21.20 4.01 10.37
CA ALA A 73 -20.87 5.31 10.90
C ALA A 73 -20.89 5.23 12.44
N VAL A 74 -19.76 5.50 13.07
CA VAL A 74 -19.62 5.45 14.53
C VAL A 74 -19.25 6.83 15.00
N VAL A 75 -20.08 7.41 15.86
CA VAL A 75 -19.77 8.66 16.57
C VAL A 75 -19.69 8.31 18.04
N LYS A 76 -18.54 8.58 18.64
CA LYS A 76 -18.26 8.30 20.05
C LYS A 76 -17.65 9.53 20.70
N THR A 77 -18.13 9.87 21.88
CA THR A 77 -17.70 11.07 22.60
C THR A 77 -17.31 10.71 24.03
N GLY A 78 -16.37 11.47 24.58
CA GLY A 78 -15.92 11.27 25.95
C GLY A 78 -14.63 12.02 26.22
N TYR A 79 -14.41 12.38 27.49
CA TYR A 79 -13.18 13.06 27.94
C TYR A 79 -12.84 14.33 27.14
N GLY A 80 -13.86 15.05 26.63
CA GLY A 80 -13.68 16.25 25.80
C GLY A 80 -13.29 15.98 24.34
N VAL A 81 -13.29 14.72 23.90
CA VAL A 81 -12.91 14.30 22.55
C VAL A 81 -14.10 13.69 21.81
N THR A 82 -14.28 14.08 20.55
CA THR A 82 -15.27 13.50 19.63
C THR A 82 -14.55 12.70 18.56
N VAL A 83 -14.82 11.40 18.50
CA VAL A 83 -14.31 10.51 17.46
C VAL A 83 -15.44 10.15 16.52
N LYS A 84 -15.23 10.35 15.22
CA LYS A 84 -16.17 9.92 14.18
C LYS A 84 -15.47 8.99 13.20
N ARG A 85 -16.06 7.85 12.90
CA ARG A 85 -15.74 7.02 11.74
C ARG A 85 -16.86 7.20 10.73
N GLY A 86 -16.54 7.76 9.57
CA GLY A 86 -17.48 7.90 8.46
C GLY A 86 -17.75 6.55 7.77
N ALA A 87 -18.75 6.53 6.90
CA ALA A 87 -19.09 5.34 6.10
C ALA A 87 -18.01 5.01 5.05
N ASP A 88 -17.20 6.01 4.72
CA ASP A 88 -15.98 5.95 3.92
C ASP A 88 -14.78 5.32 4.67
N GLY A 89 -14.95 5.02 5.97
CA GLY A 89 -13.88 4.48 6.81
C GLY A 89 -12.92 5.54 7.34
N ILE A 90 -13.11 6.82 7.02
CA ILE A 90 -12.25 7.89 7.52
C ILE A 90 -12.56 8.11 8.99
N VAL A 91 -11.52 8.05 9.83
CA VAL A 91 -11.62 8.36 11.25
C VAL A 91 -11.16 9.79 11.49
N THR A 92 -11.97 10.55 12.22
CA THR A 92 -11.64 11.90 12.66
C THR A 92 -11.68 11.99 14.18
N VAL A 93 -10.75 12.75 14.74
CA VAL A 93 -10.67 13.12 16.15
C VAL A 93 -10.84 14.64 16.21
N ASN A 94 -11.90 15.10 16.87
CA ASN A 94 -12.28 16.52 16.94
C ASN A 94 -12.38 17.20 15.56
N GLY A 95 -12.86 16.46 14.55
CA GLY A 95 -12.99 16.94 13.17
C GLY A 95 -11.69 16.92 12.35
N LYS A 96 -10.56 16.55 12.94
CA LYS A 96 -9.28 16.37 12.22
C LYS A 96 -9.09 14.91 11.83
N PRO A 97 -8.62 14.60 10.62
CA PRO A 97 -8.39 13.22 10.20
C PRO A 97 -7.30 12.56 11.05
N ALA A 98 -7.50 11.27 11.35
CA ALA A 98 -6.56 10.43 12.07
C ALA A 98 -5.92 9.43 11.10
N ALA A 99 -4.62 9.21 11.23
CA ALA A 99 -3.90 8.20 10.45
C ALA A 99 -4.15 6.81 11.03
N LEU A 100 -4.26 5.79 10.17
CA LEU A 100 -4.29 4.40 10.61
C LEU A 100 -2.85 3.95 10.87
N ASP A 101 -2.54 3.61 12.12
CA ASP A 101 -1.20 3.15 12.50
C ASP A 101 -1.09 1.62 12.43
N GLU A 102 -2.14 0.93 12.89
CA GLU A 102 -2.13 -0.53 13.02
C GLU A 102 -3.52 -1.10 12.76
N LYS A 103 -3.58 -2.22 12.04
CA LYS A 103 -4.81 -2.95 11.75
C LYS A 103 -4.58 -4.45 11.96
N ASN A 104 -5.18 -4.97 13.02
CA ASN A 104 -5.15 -6.39 13.38
C ASN A 104 -6.57 -6.98 13.31
N ALA A 105 -6.67 -8.29 13.49
CA ALA A 105 -7.95 -9.01 13.51
C ALA A 105 -8.91 -8.50 14.61
N ASP A 106 -8.38 -8.05 15.75
CA ASP A 106 -9.17 -7.65 16.91
C ASP A 106 -9.42 -6.14 17.02
N ALA A 107 -8.56 -5.32 16.43
CA ALA A 107 -8.63 -3.87 16.58
C ALA A 107 -7.94 -3.10 15.45
N SER A 108 -8.35 -1.85 15.27
CA SER A 108 -7.68 -0.87 14.43
C SER A 108 -7.33 0.38 15.24
N VAL A 109 -6.07 0.78 15.19
CA VAL A 109 -5.49 1.88 15.96
C VAL A 109 -5.29 3.08 15.05
N TYR A 110 -5.79 4.24 15.47
CA TYR A 110 -5.67 5.50 14.74
C TYR A 110 -4.98 6.55 15.61
N SER A 111 -4.07 7.34 15.03
CA SER A 111 -3.43 8.46 15.71
C SER A 111 -3.81 9.80 15.12
N GLN A 112 -3.97 10.79 15.99
CA GLN A 112 -4.12 12.20 15.64
C GLN A 112 -3.39 13.04 16.70
N GLY A 113 -2.15 13.42 16.40
CA GLY A 113 -1.30 14.16 17.33
C GLY A 113 -1.10 13.42 18.65
N ILE A 114 -1.54 14.01 19.77
CA ILE A 114 -1.44 13.41 21.10
C ILE A 114 -2.50 12.34 21.39
N TYR A 115 -3.53 12.25 20.54
CA TYR A 115 -4.62 11.31 20.69
C TYR A 115 -4.34 10.03 19.91
N GLN A 116 -4.58 8.90 20.54
CA GLN A 116 -4.64 7.60 19.89
C GLN A 116 -5.98 6.94 20.21
N VAL A 117 -6.63 6.40 19.21
CA VAL A 117 -7.98 5.84 19.30
C VAL A 117 -7.97 4.41 18.79
N ILE A 118 -8.43 3.48 19.63
CA ILE A 118 -8.44 2.06 19.31
C ILE A 118 -9.89 1.61 19.15
N PHE A 119 -10.23 1.16 17.93
CA PHE A 119 -11.52 0.58 17.64
C PHE A 119 -11.42 -0.93 17.70
N TYR A 120 -12.07 -1.54 18.68
CA TYR A 120 -12.19 -2.98 18.78
C TYR A 120 -13.31 -3.51 17.87
N THR A 121 -13.14 -4.72 17.33
CA THR A 121 -14.18 -5.40 16.53
C THR A 121 -15.50 -5.58 17.29
N LYS A 122 -15.43 -5.69 18.63
CA LYS A 122 -16.59 -5.76 19.54
C LYS A 122 -17.34 -4.43 19.72
N GLY A 123 -16.95 -3.36 19.02
CA GLY A 123 -17.64 -2.06 19.01
C GLY A 123 -17.25 -1.11 20.15
N LYS A 124 -16.36 -1.52 21.07
CA LYS A 124 -15.77 -0.62 22.06
C LYS A 124 -14.73 0.27 21.39
N VAL A 125 -14.67 1.54 21.81
CA VAL A 125 -13.67 2.50 21.33
C VAL A 125 -12.90 3.03 22.53
N ALA A 126 -11.60 2.79 22.58
CA ALA A 126 -10.71 3.29 23.61
C ALA A 126 -10.02 4.58 23.15
N LEU A 127 -9.86 5.52 24.08
CA LEU A 127 -9.11 6.75 23.90
C LEU A 127 -7.83 6.70 24.74
N MET A 128 -6.73 7.06 24.09
CA MET A 128 -5.46 7.38 24.71
C MET A 128 -5.11 8.83 24.42
N GLU A 129 -4.56 9.51 25.42
CA GLU A 129 -4.02 10.87 25.31
C GLU A 129 -2.63 10.86 25.91
N ASN A 130 -1.62 11.38 25.20
CA ASN A 130 -0.22 11.38 25.64
C ASN A 130 0.31 9.98 26.01
N ARG A 131 -0.07 8.95 25.24
CA ARG A 131 0.23 7.53 25.51
C ARG A 131 -0.34 6.98 26.82
N GLN A 132 -1.23 7.71 27.49
CA GLN A 132 -1.95 7.26 28.67
C GLN A 132 -3.39 6.88 28.31
N PHE A 133 -3.85 5.76 28.84
CA PHE A 133 -5.24 5.33 28.67
C PHE A 133 -6.18 6.27 29.43
N LYS A 134 -7.03 7.00 28.70
CA LYS A 134 -8.06 7.87 29.29
C LYS A 134 -9.32 7.12 29.64
N GLY A 135 -9.71 6.16 28.80
CA GLY A 135 -10.90 5.35 29.01
C GLY A 135 -11.63 5.01 27.71
N TYR A 136 -12.81 4.41 27.85
CA TYR A 136 -13.68 4.08 26.73
C TYR A 136 -14.63 5.24 26.41
N LEU A 137 -14.76 5.54 25.11
CA LEU A 137 -15.71 6.54 24.60
C LEU A 137 -17.12 5.95 24.51
N LYS A 138 -18.13 6.81 24.72
CA LYS A 138 -19.54 6.43 24.74
C LYS A 138 -20.26 6.86 23.47
#